data_AF-A0A817K3R1-F1
#
_entry.id   AF-A0A817K3R1-F1
#
_cell.length_a   1.000
_cell.length_b   1.000
_cell.length_c   1.000
_cell.angle_alpha   90.00
_cell.angle_beta   90.00
_cell.angle_gamma   90.00
#
_symmetry.space_group_name_H-M   'P 1'
#
loop_
_entity.id
_entity.type
_entity.pdbx_description
1 polymer ?
#
loop_
_entity_poly.entity_id
_entity_poly.type
_entity_poly.pdbx_seq_one_letter_code
_entity_poly.pdbx_strand_id
1 'polypeptide(L)'
;METPTEFDNQSYQNINVQEVLSCKVKKLREQYSERYSKSIHVLTAVDYSIDGQSEERLRQAKTNYAGERIILIPYNLGDFHWIGVIIKFKVDEQIELAEFINPVKESNFIPDKLQRKFRNVFPSTVLRSRVSQIYGDRQYSAFLTIKNLLKAVKESEFAEIKSSNMNLSHIQVTDDRQRMNCLFEDQSLN
;
A
#
# COMPACT_ATOMS: atom_id res chain seq x y z
N MET A 1 12.02 -11.73 30.81
CA MET A 1 11.05 -11.88 29.69
C MET A 1 10.08 -10.74 29.84
N GLU A 2 10.33 -9.63 29.17
CA GLU A 2 9.43 -8.48 29.19
C GLU A 2 8.33 -8.71 28.16
N THR A 3 7.11 -8.90 28.65
CA THR A 3 5.89 -8.88 27.85
C THR A 3 5.76 -7.49 27.21
N PRO A 4 5.53 -7.38 25.89
CA PRO A 4 5.23 -6.11 25.28
C PRO A 4 3.95 -5.55 25.90
N THR A 5 4.09 -4.37 26.50
CA THR A 5 3.03 -3.56 27.08
C THR A 5 1.89 -3.36 26.09
N GLU A 6 0.66 -3.41 26.62
CA GLU A 6 -0.59 -2.96 25.99
C GLU A 6 -0.41 -1.56 25.39
N PHE A 7 0.02 -1.48 24.13
CA PHE A 7 -0.12 -0.29 23.33
C PHE A 7 -1.53 -0.32 22.73
N ASP A 8 -2.42 0.51 23.28
CA ASP A 8 -3.80 0.81 22.86
C ASP A 8 -4.30 0.11 21.59
N ASN A 9 -4.96 -1.04 21.78
CA ASN A 9 -5.69 -1.72 20.70
C ASN A 9 -6.79 -0.85 20.07
N GLN A 10 -7.28 0.19 20.77
CA GLN A 10 -8.28 1.13 20.23
C GLN A 10 -7.71 2.10 19.19
N SER A 11 -6.41 2.40 19.22
CA SER A 11 -5.77 3.37 18.31
C SER A 11 -5.73 2.90 16.86
N TYR A 12 -5.64 1.58 16.62
CA TYR A 12 -5.49 1.01 15.29
C TYR A 12 -6.79 0.90 14.49
N GLN A 13 -7.95 0.94 15.15
CA GLN A 13 -9.25 0.75 14.49
C GLN A 13 -9.74 2.00 13.74
N ASN A 14 -9.27 3.19 14.10
CA ASN A 14 -9.69 4.48 13.53
C ASN A 14 -8.64 5.12 12.61
N ILE A 15 -7.65 4.34 12.14
CA ILE A 15 -6.63 4.87 11.23
C ILE A 15 -7.25 5.16 9.86
N ASN A 16 -7.18 6.42 9.41
CA ASN A 16 -7.44 6.76 8.02
C ASN A 16 -6.27 6.26 7.15
N VAL A 17 -6.40 5.03 6.64
CA VAL A 17 -5.35 4.34 5.89
C VAL A 17 -4.90 5.14 4.67
N GLN A 18 -5.82 5.81 3.97
CA GLN A 18 -5.49 6.61 2.79
C GLN A 18 -4.63 7.82 3.17
N GLU A 19 -5.02 8.59 4.18
CA GLU A 19 -4.31 9.80 4.59
C GLU A 19 -2.91 9.47 5.08
N VAL A 20 -2.78 8.46 5.95
CA VAL A 20 -1.48 8.04 6.49
C VAL A 20 -0.59 7.51 5.36
N LEU A 21 -1.12 6.72 4.43
CA LEU A 21 -0.36 6.22 3.29
C LEU A 21 0.11 7.35 2.38
N SER A 22 -0.77 8.32 2.09
CA SER A 22 -0.46 9.51 1.29
C SER A 22 0.65 10.35 1.93
N CYS A 23 0.56 10.60 3.24
CA CYS A 23 1.57 11.31 4.02
C CYS A 23 2.93 10.59 3.95
N LYS A 24 2.95 9.27 4.14
CA LYS A 24 4.18 8.47 4.09
C LYS A 24 4.78 8.40 2.68
N VAL A 25 3.98 8.33 1.62
CA VAL A 25 4.46 8.39 0.23
C VAL A 25 5.08 9.76 -0.07
N LYS A 26 4.48 10.86 0.42
CA LYS A 26 5.06 12.20 0.29
C LYS A 26 6.44 12.29 0.94
N LYS A 27 6.57 11.86 2.20
CA LYS A 27 7.86 11.83 2.92
C LYS A 27 8.88 10.93 2.25
N LEU A 28 8.43 9.79 1.73
CA LEU A 28 9.28 8.87 0.98
C LEU A 28 9.87 9.57 -0.25
N ARG A 29 9.04 10.27 -1.04
CA ARG A 29 9.49 11.06 -2.19
C ARG A 29 10.47 12.17 -1.81
N GLU A 30 10.22 12.88 -0.72
CA GLU A 30 11.13 13.92 -0.21
C GLU A 30 12.50 13.33 0.18
N GLN A 31 12.51 12.13 0.78
CA GLN A 31 13.73 11.48 1.25
C GLN A 31 14.61 10.93 0.11
N TYR A 32 14.01 10.45 -0.99
CA TYR A 32 14.75 9.81 -2.07
C TYR A 32 14.43 10.41 -3.45
N SER A 33 14.13 11.71 -3.51
CA SER A 33 13.62 12.41 -4.71
C SER A 33 14.47 12.16 -5.97
N GLU A 34 15.79 12.11 -5.85
CA GLU A 34 16.69 11.83 -6.98
C GLU A 34 16.74 10.35 -7.40
N ARG A 35 16.33 9.42 -6.53
CA ARG A 35 16.37 7.98 -6.79
C ARG A 35 15.03 7.40 -7.27
N TYR A 36 13.94 8.15 -7.16
CA TYR A 36 12.65 7.73 -7.70
C TYR A 36 12.56 8.09 -9.18
N SER A 37 12.53 7.06 -10.03
CA SER A 37 12.22 7.25 -11.45
C SER A 37 10.71 7.45 -11.67
N LYS A 38 9.87 6.90 -10.79
CA LYS A 38 8.42 6.78 -11.02
C LYS A 38 7.59 7.66 -10.09
N SER A 39 6.49 8.18 -10.63
CA SER A 39 5.49 8.90 -9.86
C SER A 39 4.61 7.92 -9.04
N ILE A 40 4.55 8.08 -7.72
CA ILE A 40 3.77 7.19 -6.82
C ILE A 40 2.46 7.86 -6.35
N HIS A 41 1.30 7.39 -6.78
CA HIS A 41 0.01 7.97 -6.41
C HIS A 41 -0.75 7.09 -5.44
N VAL A 42 -1.42 7.70 -4.46
CA VAL A 42 -2.34 7.02 -3.54
C VAL A 42 -3.75 7.44 -3.90
N LEU A 43 -4.57 6.48 -4.32
CA LEU A 43 -6.00 6.73 -4.53
C LEU A 43 -6.76 6.65 -3.21
N THR A 44 -7.94 7.28 -3.18
CA THR A 44 -8.86 7.14 -2.05
C THR A 44 -9.15 5.67 -1.77
N ALA A 45 -9.29 5.36 -0.48
CA ALA A 45 -9.65 4.02 -0.04
C ALA A 45 -10.96 3.54 -0.69
N VAL A 46 -11.00 2.26 -1.02
CA VAL A 46 -12.21 1.58 -1.47
C VAL A 46 -12.88 0.94 -0.26
N ASP A 47 -14.15 1.23 -0.05
CA ASP A 47 -15.02 0.37 0.75
C ASP A 47 -15.60 -0.71 -0.17
N TYR A 48 -15.24 -1.96 0.09
CA TYR A 48 -15.63 -3.08 -0.76
C TYR A 48 -17.13 -3.42 -0.67
N SER A 49 -17.80 -2.98 0.40
CA SER A 49 -19.24 -3.13 0.57
C SER A 49 -20.04 -2.16 -0.31
N ILE A 50 -19.43 -1.06 -0.75
CA ILE A 50 -20.08 -0.06 -1.60
C ILE A 50 -19.84 -0.42 -3.07
N ASP A 51 -20.93 -0.72 -3.78
CA ASP A 51 -20.85 -1.08 -5.19
C ASP A 51 -20.34 0.09 -6.05
N GLY A 52 -19.66 -0.24 -7.15
CA GLY A 52 -19.04 0.73 -8.07
C GLY A 52 -17.69 1.31 -7.61
N GLN A 53 -17.43 1.48 -6.29
CA GLN A 53 -16.21 2.14 -5.82
C GLN A 53 -14.92 1.49 -6.32
N SER A 54 -14.84 0.16 -6.27
CA SER A 54 -13.63 -0.55 -6.72
C SER A 54 -13.35 -0.32 -8.20
N GLU A 55 -14.38 -0.39 -9.06
CA GLU A 55 -14.22 -0.20 -10.51
C GLU A 55 -13.87 1.25 -10.83
N GLU A 56 -14.47 2.19 -10.10
CA GLU A 56 -14.13 3.61 -10.23
C GLU A 56 -12.65 3.87 -9.90
N ARG A 57 -12.13 3.34 -8.78
CA ARG A 57 -10.70 3.51 -8.45
C ARG A 57 -9.78 2.83 -9.44
N LEU A 58 -10.15 1.67 -9.97
CA LEU A 58 -9.38 1.01 -11.02
C LEU A 58 -9.39 1.82 -12.33
N ARG A 59 -10.51 2.46 -12.70
CA ARG A 59 -10.57 3.37 -13.86
C ARG A 59 -9.72 4.61 -13.62
N GLN A 60 -9.79 5.23 -12.44
CA GLN A 60 -8.94 6.36 -12.07
C GLN A 60 -7.45 6.02 -12.16
N ALA A 61 -7.05 4.84 -11.68
CA ALA A 61 -5.66 4.36 -11.81
C ALA A 61 -5.19 4.31 -13.27
N LYS A 62 -6.11 3.98 -14.20
CA LYS A 62 -5.85 3.92 -15.63
C LYS A 62 -5.82 5.30 -16.29
N THR A 63 -6.73 6.22 -15.91
CA THR A 63 -7.00 7.44 -16.70
C THR A 63 -6.47 8.73 -16.10
N ASN A 64 -6.29 8.82 -14.78
CA ASN A 64 -6.02 10.10 -14.12
C ASN A 64 -4.55 10.49 -14.12
N TYR A 65 -3.68 9.56 -14.49
CA TYR A 65 -2.23 9.72 -14.47
C TYR A 65 -1.67 9.10 -15.74
N ALA A 66 -0.56 9.66 -16.23
CA ALA A 66 0.11 9.23 -17.45
C ALA A 66 1.61 9.00 -17.21
N GLY A 67 2.23 8.25 -18.10
CA GLY A 67 3.65 7.90 -18.04
C GLY A 67 3.95 6.85 -16.97
N GLU A 68 5.25 6.67 -16.71
CA GLU A 68 5.72 5.66 -15.76
C GLU A 68 5.34 6.01 -14.31
N ARG A 69 4.60 5.11 -13.66
CA ARG A 69 3.98 5.40 -12.36
C ARG A 69 3.64 4.15 -11.55
N ILE A 70 3.47 4.35 -10.25
CA ILE A 70 2.94 3.37 -9.31
C ILE A 70 1.66 3.93 -8.71
N ILE A 71 0.59 3.14 -8.71
CA ILE A 71 -0.68 3.45 -8.08
C ILE A 71 -0.87 2.52 -6.87
N LEU A 72 -1.19 3.11 -5.72
CA LEU A 72 -1.57 2.40 -4.50
C LEU A 72 -3.05 2.62 -4.22
N ILE A 73 -3.77 1.53 -3.96
CA ILE A 73 -5.19 1.55 -3.63
C ILE A 73 -5.41 0.76 -2.35
N PRO A 74 -5.70 1.42 -1.22
CA PRO A 74 -6.19 0.75 -0.02
C PRO A 74 -7.62 0.24 -0.24
N TYR A 75 -7.91 -0.96 0.24
CA TYR A 75 -9.27 -1.51 0.27
C TYR A 75 -9.61 -1.92 1.69
N ASN A 76 -10.79 -1.54 2.14
CA ASN A 76 -11.45 -2.12 3.29
C ASN A 76 -12.43 -3.20 2.79
N LEU A 77 -12.17 -4.46 3.12
CA LEU A 77 -13.02 -5.59 2.75
C LEU A 77 -14.26 -5.74 3.65
N GLY A 78 -14.41 -4.88 4.66
CA GLY A 78 -15.41 -5.00 5.74
C GLY A 78 -14.75 -5.48 7.05
N ASP A 79 -15.45 -5.30 8.17
CA ASP A 79 -14.99 -5.72 9.51
C ASP A 79 -13.55 -5.29 9.85
N PHE A 80 -13.20 -4.06 9.47
CA PHE A 80 -11.86 -3.49 9.63
C PHE A 80 -10.73 -4.29 8.95
N HIS A 81 -11.04 -5.15 7.99
CA HIS A 81 -10.05 -5.91 7.23
C HIS A 81 -9.53 -5.10 6.05
N TRP A 82 -8.38 -4.47 6.26
CA TRP A 82 -7.68 -3.73 5.23
C TRP A 82 -6.74 -4.60 4.42
N ILE A 83 -6.73 -4.38 3.10
CA ILE A 83 -5.79 -4.94 2.14
C ILE A 83 -5.26 -3.83 1.23
N GLY A 84 -4.17 -4.11 0.51
CA GLY A 84 -3.58 -3.19 -0.45
C GLY A 84 -3.59 -3.74 -1.87
N VAL A 85 -3.78 -2.86 -2.85
CA VAL A 85 -3.49 -3.13 -4.26
C VAL A 85 -2.41 -2.16 -4.72
N ILE A 86 -1.38 -2.69 -5.40
CA ILE A 86 -0.34 -1.91 -6.08
C ILE A 86 -0.38 -2.21 -7.57
N ILE A 87 -0.31 -1.18 -8.40
CA ILE A 87 -0.24 -1.29 -9.86
C ILE A 87 0.92 -0.43 -10.37
N LYS A 88 1.87 -1.03 -11.07
CA LYS A 88 2.99 -0.35 -11.71
C LYS A 88 2.74 -0.29 -13.22
N PHE A 89 2.78 0.92 -13.77
CA PHE A 89 2.63 1.20 -15.19
C PHE A 89 3.96 1.62 -15.78
N LYS A 90 4.22 1.17 -17.01
CA LYS A 90 5.31 1.63 -17.87
C LYS A 90 4.93 2.92 -18.58
N VAL A 91 5.90 3.52 -19.27
CA VAL A 91 5.71 4.72 -20.10
C VAL A 91 4.64 4.54 -21.19
N ASP A 92 4.51 3.33 -21.73
CA ASP A 92 3.54 2.98 -22.77
C ASP A 92 2.14 2.62 -22.22
N GLU A 93 1.87 2.96 -20.95
CA GLU A 93 0.61 2.70 -20.25
C GLU A 93 0.32 1.21 -20.01
N GLN A 94 1.25 0.30 -20.32
CA GLN A 94 1.10 -1.11 -19.99
C GLN A 94 1.39 -1.35 -18.50
N ILE A 95 0.64 -2.28 -17.90
CA ILE A 95 0.91 -2.71 -16.53
C ILE A 95 2.11 -3.66 -16.52
N GLU A 96 3.16 -3.25 -15.84
CA GLU A 96 4.32 -4.09 -15.54
C GLU A 96 4.03 -5.05 -14.38
N LEU A 97 3.31 -4.55 -13.37
CA LEU A 97 3.03 -5.27 -12.13
C LEU A 97 1.65 -4.90 -11.61
N ALA A 98 0.86 -5.88 -11.20
CA ALA A 98 -0.36 -5.67 -10.44
C ALA A 98 -0.43 -6.70 -9.32
N GLU A 99 -0.38 -6.24 -8.08
CA GLU A 99 -0.36 -7.12 -6.92
C GLU A 99 -1.41 -6.75 -5.88
N PHE A 100 -1.96 -7.79 -5.28
CA PHE A 100 -2.84 -7.79 -4.13
C PHE A 100 -2.04 -8.22 -2.90
N ILE A 101 -2.18 -7.45 -1.83
CA ILE A 101 -1.43 -7.60 -0.59
C ILE A 101 -2.45 -7.75 0.54
N ASN A 102 -2.54 -8.95 1.10
CA ASN A 102 -3.35 -9.20 2.29
C ASN A 102 -2.44 -9.41 3.51
N PRO A 103 -2.52 -8.55 4.54
CA PRO A 103 -1.70 -8.70 5.73
C PRO A 103 -2.19 -9.80 6.71
N VAL A 104 -3.32 -10.45 6.44
CA VAL A 104 -3.95 -11.45 7.32
C VAL A 104 -3.67 -12.87 6.82
N LYS A 105 -3.20 -13.74 7.73
CA LYS A 105 -2.67 -15.09 7.43
C LYS A 105 -3.68 -16.03 6.77
N GLU A 106 -4.95 -15.80 7.05
CA GLU A 106 -6.04 -16.69 6.72
C GLU A 106 -6.49 -16.58 5.25
N SER A 107 -6.03 -15.57 4.49
CA SER A 107 -6.52 -15.35 3.12
C SER A 107 -5.52 -14.68 2.17
N ASN A 108 -4.49 -15.40 1.70
CA ASN A 108 -3.72 -14.93 0.54
C ASN A 108 -4.49 -15.02 -0.79
N PHE A 109 -5.79 -15.32 -0.74
CA PHE A 109 -6.67 -15.40 -1.89
C PHE A 109 -7.21 -14.03 -2.28
N ILE A 110 -7.16 -13.72 -3.58
CA ILE A 110 -7.79 -12.54 -4.15
C ILE A 110 -9.28 -12.82 -4.29
N PRO A 111 -10.19 -12.03 -3.67
CA PRO A 111 -11.62 -12.24 -3.83
C PRO A 111 -12.03 -12.26 -5.32
N ASP A 112 -12.80 -13.26 -5.75
CA ASP A 112 -13.19 -13.42 -7.16
C ASP A 112 -13.87 -12.17 -7.74
N LYS A 113 -14.72 -11.51 -6.94
CA LYS A 113 -15.38 -10.26 -7.34
C LYS A 113 -14.34 -9.15 -7.60
N LEU A 114 -13.26 -9.06 -6.84
CA LEU A 114 -12.17 -8.11 -7.08
C LEU A 114 -11.38 -8.49 -8.34
N GLN A 115 -11.07 -9.77 -8.51
CA GLN A 115 -10.38 -10.26 -9.71
C GLN A 115 -11.16 -9.98 -11.00
N ARG A 116 -12.49 -10.17 -10.97
CA ARG A 116 -13.39 -9.85 -12.10
C ARG A 116 -13.40 -8.35 -12.41
N LYS A 117 -13.62 -7.51 -11.38
CA LYS A 117 -13.58 -6.05 -11.51
C LYS A 117 -12.24 -5.57 -12.10
N PHE A 118 -11.13 -6.18 -11.65
CA PHE A 118 -9.80 -5.89 -12.19
C PHE A 118 -9.69 -6.25 -13.69
N ARG A 119 -10.09 -7.46 -14.10
CA ARG A 119 -10.07 -7.86 -15.52
C ARG A 119 -10.96 -6.99 -16.40
N ASN A 120 -12.09 -6.50 -15.88
CA ASN A 120 -12.96 -5.61 -16.64
C ASN A 120 -12.27 -4.30 -17.04
N VAL A 121 -11.36 -3.79 -16.21
CA VAL A 121 -10.62 -2.55 -16.47
C VAL A 121 -9.29 -2.82 -17.21
N PHE A 122 -8.65 -3.94 -16.87
CA PHE A 122 -7.33 -4.36 -17.36
C PHE A 122 -7.40 -5.80 -17.93
N PRO A 123 -7.95 -5.99 -19.13
CA PRO A 123 -8.26 -7.32 -19.67
C PRO A 123 -7.03 -8.18 -19.95
N SER A 124 -5.88 -7.56 -20.22
CA SER A 124 -4.61 -8.24 -20.53
C SER A 124 -3.76 -8.52 -19.29
N THR A 125 -4.21 -8.17 -18.09
CA THR A 125 -3.40 -8.24 -16.87
C THR A 125 -4.11 -9.03 -15.78
N VAL A 126 -3.33 -9.83 -15.04
CA VAL A 126 -3.81 -10.58 -13.88
C VAL A 126 -3.28 -9.94 -12.61
N LEU A 127 -4.19 -9.60 -11.70
CA LEU A 127 -3.86 -9.25 -10.32
C LEU A 127 -3.26 -10.46 -9.61
N ARG A 128 -2.04 -10.34 -9.08
CA ARG A 128 -1.31 -11.45 -8.43
C ARG A 128 -1.29 -11.27 -6.93
N SER A 129 -1.37 -12.36 -6.17
CA SER A 129 -1.21 -12.27 -4.72
C SER A 129 0.28 -12.16 -4.38
N ARG A 130 0.64 -11.18 -3.55
CA ARG A 130 1.99 -11.01 -3.02
C ARG A 130 2.05 -11.52 -1.59
N VAL A 131 2.99 -12.41 -1.31
CA VAL A 131 3.29 -12.82 0.06
C VAL A 131 4.03 -11.67 0.74
N SER A 132 3.40 -11.06 1.74
CA SER A 132 3.95 -9.93 2.49
C SER A 132 4.11 -10.26 3.97
N GLN A 133 4.50 -9.29 4.81
CA GLN A 133 4.51 -9.51 6.25
C GLN A 133 3.06 -9.76 6.70
N ILE A 134 2.88 -10.89 7.37
CA ILE A 134 1.59 -11.34 7.88
C ILE A 134 1.66 -11.30 9.40
N TYR A 135 0.69 -10.65 10.05
CA TYR A 135 0.42 -10.82 11.47
C TYR A 135 -1.01 -11.32 11.63
N GLY A 136 -1.20 -12.26 12.54
CA GLY A 136 -2.37 -13.15 12.57
C GLY A 136 -3.71 -12.50 12.94
N ASP A 137 -3.79 -11.19 13.13
CA ASP A 137 -5.01 -10.51 13.57
C ASP A 137 -5.41 -9.38 12.62
N ARG A 138 -6.71 -9.36 12.26
CA ARG A 138 -7.37 -8.32 11.45
C ARG A 138 -7.29 -6.94 12.09
N GLN A 139 -7.17 -6.87 13.42
CA GLN A 139 -7.04 -5.60 14.17
C GLN A 139 -5.84 -4.77 13.73
N TYR A 140 -4.77 -5.41 13.23
CA TYR A 140 -3.57 -4.71 12.73
C TYR A 140 -3.55 -4.55 11.21
N SER A 141 -4.59 -4.98 10.50
CA SER A 141 -4.59 -5.03 9.04
C SER A 141 -4.43 -3.65 8.39
N ALA A 142 -4.97 -2.59 9.00
CA ALA A 142 -4.80 -1.20 8.55
C ALA A 142 -3.32 -0.79 8.53
N PHE A 143 -2.66 -0.92 9.68
CA PHE A 143 -1.25 -0.59 9.85
C PHE A 143 -0.35 -1.45 8.96
N LEU A 144 -0.62 -2.74 8.88
CA LEU A 144 0.15 -3.68 8.06
C LEU A 144 -0.04 -3.43 6.56
N THR A 145 -1.26 -3.05 6.13
CA THR A 145 -1.53 -2.64 4.74
C THR A 145 -0.63 -1.47 4.36
N ILE A 146 -0.53 -0.44 5.22
CA ILE A 146 0.35 0.71 5.00
C ILE A 146 1.81 0.26 4.90
N LYS A 147 2.31 -0.53 5.86
CA LYS A 147 3.70 -1.01 5.87
C LYS A 147 4.02 -1.85 4.63
N ASN A 148 3.13 -2.78 4.27
CA ASN A 148 3.34 -3.68 3.15
C ASN A 148 3.27 -2.94 1.80
N LEU A 149 2.37 -1.97 1.61
CA LEU A 149 2.33 -1.15 0.39
C LEU A 149 3.60 -0.30 0.25
N LEU A 150 4.08 0.34 1.32
CA LEU A 150 5.32 1.12 1.28
C LEU A 150 6.55 0.24 1.03
N LYS A 151 6.59 -0.96 1.62
CA LYS A 151 7.63 -1.95 1.34
C LYS A 151 7.59 -2.38 -0.13
N ALA A 152 6.40 -2.66 -0.66
CA ALA A 152 6.21 -3.01 -2.06
C ALA A 152 6.73 -1.93 -3.02
N VAL A 153 6.43 -0.66 -2.75
CA VAL A 153 6.97 0.48 -3.51
C VAL A 153 8.50 0.49 -3.49
N LYS A 154 9.12 0.40 -2.30
CA LYS A 154 10.58 0.39 -2.17
C LYS A 154 11.19 -0.77 -2.96
N GLU A 155 10.60 -1.96 -2.87
CA GLU A 155 11.09 -3.14 -3.58
C GLU A 155 10.90 -3.01 -5.10
N SER A 156 9.79 -2.44 -5.57
CA SER A 156 9.54 -2.22 -7.01
C SER A 156 10.41 -1.12 -7.62
N GLU A 157 10.80 -0.11 -6.85
CA GLU A 157 11.66 0.99 -7.30
C GLU A 157 13.15 0.67 -7.21
N PHE A 158 13.58 -0.09 -6.20
CA PHE A 158 15.00 -0.36 -5.94
C PHE A 158 15.43 -1.79 -6.29
N ALA A 159 14.57 -2.60 -6.91
CA ALA A 159 14.94 -3.93 -7.40
C ALA A 159 16.12 -3.88 -8.41
N GLU A 160 16.23 -2.82 -9.20
CA GLU A 160 17.30 -2.67 -10.20
C GLU A 160 18.67 -2.31 -9.59
N ILE A 161 18.73 -1.82 -8.35
CA ILE A 161 20.01 -1.52 -7.67
C ILE A 161 20.66 -2.79 -7.13
N LYS A 162 19.88 -3.87 -6.93
CA LYS A 162 20.39 -5.13 -6.37
C LYS A 162 21.11 -6.04 -7.37
N SER A 163 20.94 -5.83 -8.69
CA SER A 163 21.69 -6.62 -9.68
C SER A 163 23.08 -6.07 -9.99
N SER A 164 23.40 -4.84 -9.55
CA SER A 164 24.69 -4.19 -9.85
C SER A 164 25.54 -3.87 -8.61
N ASN A 165 25.06 -4.10 -7.38
CA ASN A 165 25.90 -4.01 -6.19
C ASN A 165 25.48 -5.03 -5.12
N MET A 166 26.15 -6.19 -5.10
CA MET A 166 26.24 -7.04 -3.91
C MET A 166 27.02 -6.28 -2.82
N ASN A 167 26.31 -5.51 -2.00
CA ASN A 167 26.66 -5.23 -0.60
C ASN A 167 25.55 -4.37 0.03
N LEU A 168 24.59 -5.01 0.70
CA LEU A 168 23.62 -4.32 1.55
C LEU A 168 23.63 -4.94 2.94
N SER A 169 24.75 -4.77 3.65
CA SER A 169 24.86 -4.97 5.10
C SER A 169 24.41 -3.75 5.92
N HIS A 170 23.80 -2.71 5.31
CA HIS A 170 23.50 -1.46 6.00
C HIS A 170 22.10 -0.87 5.75
N ILE A 171 21.09 -1.67 5.40
CA ILE A 171 19.71 -1.24 5.69
C ILE A 171 19.43 -1.61 7.15
N GLN A 172 19.99 -0.82 8.05
CA GLN A 172 19.51 -0.78 9.42
C GLN A 172 18.03 -0.38 9.34
N VAL A 173 17.18 -1.34 9.68
CA VAL A 173 15.80 -1.08 10.09
C VAL A 173 15.92 -0.22 11.34
N THR A 174 15.91 1.10 11.17
CA THR A 174 15.82 2.01 12.31
C THR A 174 14.48 1.77 12.97
N ASP A 175 14.59 1.25 14.19
CA ASP A 175 13.61 1.11 15.26
C ASP A 175 12.40 2.05 15.13
N ASP A 176 11.20 1.47 15.15
CA ASP A 176 9.87 2.04 14.86
C ASP A 176 9.39 3.03 15.95
N ARG A 177 10.27 3.73 16.67
CA ARG A 177 9.94 4.60 17.81
C ARG A 177 10.00 6.11 17.57
N GLN A 178 10.19 6.59 16.35
CA GLN A 178 10.16 8.04 16.09
C GLN A 178 9.32 8.47 14.88
N ARG A 179 8.37 9.37 15.19
CA ARG A 179 7.60 10.31 14.34
C ARG A 179 6.25 9.84 13.78
N MET A 180 5.35 9.67 14.74
CA MET A 180 3.90 9.94 14.64
C MET A 180 3.61 11.44 14.32
N ASN A 181 4.04 11.94 13.16
CA ASN A 181 3.70 13.31 12.72
C ASN A 181 2.54 13.35 11.70
N CYS A 182 1.95 12.20 11.32
CA CYS A 182 0.81 12.19 10.39
C CYS A 182 -0.53 11.93 11.10
N LEU A 183 -0.57 11.80 12.43
CA LEU A 183 -1.80 11.49 13.19
C LEU A 183 -2.27 12.63 14.11
N PHE A 184 -1.53 13.73 14.24
CA PHE A 184 -1.81 14.75 15.28
C PHE A 184 -1.60 16.22 14.88
N GLU A 185 -1.51 16.58 13.59
CA GLU A 185 -1.32 18.00 13.21
C GLU A 185 -2.63 18.82 13.12
N ASP A 186 -3.79 18.30 13.52
CA ASP A 186 -5.08 18.98 13.34
C ASP A 186 -5.88 19.26 14.65
N GLN A 187 -5.20 19.39 15.79
CA GLN A 187 -5.83 19.81 17.06
C GLN A 187 -5.12 20.97 17.77
N SER A 188 -4.69 21.99 17.02
CA SER A 188 -4.30 23.26 17.63
C SER A 188 -4.69 24.46 16.77
N LEU A 189 -5.99 24.65 16.59
CA LEU A 189 -6.60 25.95 16.31
C LEU A 189 -7.93 26.04 17.08
N ASN A 190 -7.83 26.43 18.35
CA ASN A 190 -8.75 27.30 19.07
C ASN A 190 -8.05 27.84 20.32
#